data_AF-A0A8B6DDX0-F1
#
_entry.id   AF-A0A8B6DDX0-F1
#
_cell.length_a   1.000
_cell.length_b   1.000
_cell.length_c   1.000
_cell.angle_alpha   90.00
_cell.angle_beta   90.00
_cell.angle_gamma   90.00
#
_symmetry.space_group_name_H-M   'P 1'
#
loop_
_entity.id
_entity.type
_entity.pdbx_description
1 polymer ?
#
loop_
_entity_poly.entity_id
_entity_poly.type
_entity_poly.pdbx_seq_one_letter_code
_entity_poly.pdbx_strand_id
1 'polypeptide(L)'
;MLKLKQNHRYYTQVQLQMYLTESSYCDFVVYTKCDPPSMVIVRLNLDLDFCKTLLSKCESFVKDHVIHELITQKLNSMPVTQEPTSTTETVNQMTSRLHGAFAQNQNMGE
;
A
#
# COMPACT_ATOMS: atom_id res chain seq x y z
N MET A 1 -20.75 0.16 13.75
CA MET A 1 -19.35 0.54 14.04
C MET A 1 -18.47 0.16 12.85
N LEU A 2 -17.67 1.10 12.33
CA LEU A 2 -16.72 0.82 11.26
C LEU A 2 -15.63 -0.10 11.80
N LYS A 3 -15.44 -1.28 11.21
CA LYS A 3 -14.40 -2.24 11.61
C LYS A 3 -13.59 -2.61 10.37
N LEU A 4 -12.27 -2.67 10.51
CA LEU A 4 -11.42 -3.19 9.45
C LEU A 4 -11.72 -4.69 9.29
N LYS A 5 -12.11 -5.11 8.09
CA LYS A 5 -12.37 -6.53 7.81
C LYS A 5 -11.05 -7.30 7.87
N GLN A 6 -11.05 -8.46 8.52
CA GLN A 6 -9.86 -9.32 8.61
C GLN A 6 -9.38 -9.80 7.23
N ASN A 7 -10.30 -9.93 6.27
CA ASN A 7 -9.98 -10.30 4.88
C ASN A 7 -9.44 -9.12 4.05
N HIS A 8 -9.22 -7.95 4.65
CA HIS A 8 -8.71 -6.78 3.93
C HIS A 8 -7.17 -6.77 3.92
N ARG A 9 -6.55 -6.37 2.80
CA ARG A 9 -5.08 -6.31 2.67
C ARG A 9 -4.39 -5.47 3.75
N TYR A 10 -5.03 -4.36 4.15
CA TYR A 10 -4.54 -3.52 5.24
C TYR A 10 -4.51 -4.24 6.61
N TYR A 11 -5.41 -5.20 6.84
CA TYR A 11 -5.39 -5.97 8.10
C TYR A 11 -4.13 -6.82 8.19
N THR A 12 -3.79 -7.55 7.11
CA THR A 12 -2.54 -8.33 7.05
C THR A 12 -1.31 -7.47 7.27
N GLN A 13 -1.25 -6.28 6.65
CA GLN A 13 -0.12 -5.36 6.81
C GLN A 13 0.04 -4.91 8.27
N VAL A 14 -1.05 -4.43 8.88
CA VAL A 14 -1.01 -3.93 10.26
C VAL A 14 -0.70 -5.05 11.26
N GLN A 15 -1.31 -6.23 11.12
CA GLN A 15 -1.06 -7.37 11.99
C GLN A 15 0.40 -7.84 11.94
N LEU A 16 0.97 -7.96 10.73
CA LEU A 16 2.37 -8.35 10.58
C LEU A 16 3.31 -7.28 11.17
N GLN A 17 3.02 -6.00 10.91
CA GLN A 17 3.84 -4.91 11.45
C GLN A 17 3.81 -4.88 12.98
N MET A 18 2.62 -5.00 13.58
CA MET A 18 2.48 -5.09 15.04
C MET A 18 3.19 -6.29 15.64
N TYR A 19 3.14 -7.44 14.97
CA TYR A 19 3.86 -8.64 15.40
C TYR A 19 5.37 -8.43 15.42
N LEU A 20 5.92 -7.79 14.38
CA LEU A 20 7.35 -7.52 14.26
C LEU A 20 7.83 -6.42 15.22
N THR A 21 6.99 -5.44 15.54
CA THR A 21 7.31 -4.35 16.48
C THR A 21 6.89 -4.65 17.92
N GLU A 22 6.48 -5.89 18.22
CA GLU A 22 6.01 -6.33 19.54
C GLU A 22 4.91 -5.42 20.14
N SER A 23 4.09 -4.84 19.27
CA SER A 23 3.05 -3.89 19.67
C SER A 23 1.73 -4.61 19.90
N SER A 24 1.11 -4.35 21.06
CA SER A 24 -0.16 -5.00 21.44
C SER A 24 -1.39 -4.44 20.72
N TYR A 25 -1.32 -3.19 20.26
CA TYR A 25 -2.38 -2.53 19.49
C TYR A 25 -1.82 -1.53 18.48
N CYS A 26 -2.63 -1.17 17.49
CA CYS A 26 -2.38 -0.10 16.53
C CYS A 26 -3.68 0.67 16.26
N ASP A 27 -3.59 1.99 16.19
CA ASP A 27 -4.71 2.85 15.81
C ASP A 27 -4.69 3.06 14.28
N PHE A 28 -5.68 2.49 13.59
CA PHE A 28 -5.85 2.63 12.15
C PHE A 28 -6.71 3.85 11.84
N VAL A 29 -6.07 4.91 11.34
CA VAL A 29 -6.72 6.20 11.06
C VAL A 29 -7.05 6.31 9.57
N VAL A 30 -8.32 6.53 9.27
CA VAL A 30 -8.82 6.86 7.93
C VAL A 30 -9.27 8.30 7.92
N TYR A 31 -8.64 9.11 7.08
CA TYR A 31 -9.01 10.51 6.87
C TYR A 31 -9.48 10.73 5.45
N THR A 32 -10.56 11.47 5.28
CA THR A 32 -11.12 11.82 3.97
C THR A 32 -11.37 13.31 3.89
N LYS A 33 -10.81 13.94 2.86
CA LYS A 33 -10.95 15.39 2.55
C LYS A 33 -12.26 15.70 1.84
N CYS A 34 -13.36 15.06 2.23
CA CYS A 34 -14.70 15.46 1.76
C CYS A 34 -15.10 16.81 2.36
N ASP A 35 -16.17 17.42 1.85
CA ASP A 35 -16.84 18.52 2.51
C ASP A 35 -18.21 18.03 3.04
N PRO A 36 -18.39 17.85 4.36
CA PRO A 36 -17.43 18.13 5.43
C PRO A 36 -16.34 17.05 5.58
N PRO A 37 -15.16 17.41 6.14
CA PRO A 37 -14.06 16.46 6.34
C PRO A 37 -14.46 15.38 7.34
N SER A 38 -14.04 14.14 7.08
CA SER A 38 -14.38 12.98 7.90
C SER A 38 -13.12 12.24 8.32
N MET A 39 -13.08 11.85 9.60
CA MET A 39 -12.01 11.05 10.19
C MET A 39 -12.60 9.88 10.97
N VAL A 40 -12.04 8.69 10.77
CA VAL A 40 -12.40 7.49 11.53
C VAL A 40 -11.13 6.87 12.08
N ILE A 41 -11.14 6.58 13.38
CA ILE A 41 -10.04 5.89 14.07
C ILE A 41 -10.57 4.53 14.52
N VAL A 42 -9.87 3.47 14.11
CA VAL A 42 -10.20 2.09 14.48
C VAL A 42 -9.02 1.49 15.22
N ARG A 43 -9.20 1.16 16.50
CA ARG A 43 -8.19 0.43 17.26
C ARG A 43 -8.18 -1.04 16.88
N LEU A 44 -7.02 -1.55 16.53
CA LEU A 44 -6.77 -2.95 16.19
C LEU A 44 -5.87 -3.56 17.25
N ASN A 45 -6.24 -4.75 17.74
CA ASN A 45 -5.41 -5.52 18.67
C ASN A 45 -4.63 -6.57 17.89
N LEU A 46 -3.50 -6.99 18.46
CA LEU A 46 -2.66 -8.03 17.87
C LEU A 46 -3.40 -9.37 17.88
N ASP A 47 -3.44 -10.00 16.72
CA ASP A 47 -3.98 -11.33 16.52
C ASP A 47 -2.81 -12.31 16.28
N LEU A 48 -2.32 -12.90 17.39
CA LEU A 48 -1.15 -13.77 17.37
C LEU A 48 -1.37 -15.01 16.51
N ASP A 49 -2.57 -15.57 16.48
CA ASP A 49 -2.86 -16.79 15.73
C ASP A 49 -2.94 -16.51 14.23
N PHE A 50 -3.49 -15.36 13.84
CA PHE A 50 -3.40 -14.85 12.48
C PHE A 50 -1.94 -14.66 12.04
N CYS A 51 -1.10 -14.02 12.88
CA CYS A 51 0.31 -13.79 12.55
C CYS A 51 1.10 -15.08 12.42
N LYS A 52 0.90 -16.07 13.29
CA LYS A 52 1.54 -17.40 13.16
C LYS A 52 1.17 -18.08 11.84
N THR A 53 -0.11 -18.03 11.47
CA THR A 53 -0.61 -18.60 10.21
C THR A 53 0.01 -17.88 9.01
N LEU A 54 0.12 -16.55 9.08
CA LEU A 54 0.75 -15.74 8.04
C LEU A 54 2.24 -16.07 7.90
N LEU A 55 2.97 -16.20 9.01
CA LEU A 55 4.39 -16.54 9.01
C LEU A 55 4.66 -17.92 8.40
N SER A 56 3.82 -18.92 8.70
CA SER A 56 3.93 -20.24 8.07
C SER A 56 3.81 -20.14 6.54
N LYS A 57 2.87 -19.32 6.03
CA LYS A 57 2.75 -19.08 4.58
C LYS A 57 3.95 -18.33 4.01
N CYS A 58 4.46 -17.33 4.73
CA CYS A 58 5.67 -16.61 4.34
C CYS A 58 6.89 -17.53 4.28
N GLU A 59 7.03 -18.45 5.23
CA GLU A 59 8.12 -19.42 5.26
C GLU A 59 8.06 -20.36 4.04
N SER A 60 6.89 -20.90 3.72
CA SER A 60 6.69 -21.69 2.49
C SER A 60 7.01 -20.86 1.24
N PHE A 61 6.53 -19.63 1.15
CA PHE A 61 6.83 -18.75 0.01
C PHE A 61 8.33 -18.50 -0.14
N VAL A 62 9.04 -18.28 0.97
CA VAL A 62 10.50 -18.09 0.94
C VAL A 62 11.18 -19.36 0.45
N LYS A 63 10.83 -20.53 0.98
CA LYS A 63 11.46 -21.80 0.58
C LYS A 63 11.19 -22.17 -0.87
N ASP A 64 9.94 -22.06 -1.30
CA ASP A 64 9.50 -22.57 -2.59
C ASP A 64 9.81 -21.61 -3.75
N HIS A 65 9.79 -20.30 -3.48
CA HIS A 65 9.96 -19.29 -4.52
C HIS A 65 11.21 -18.44 -4.34
N VAL A 66 11.43 -17.84 -3.16
CA VAL A 66 12.54 -16.89 -2.97
C VAL A 66 13.88 -17.61 -3.07
N ILE A 67 14.06 -18.71 -2.33
CA ILE A 67 15.31 -19.50 -2.37
C ILE A 67 15.53 -20.06 -3.77
N HIS A 68 14.49 -20.62 -4.37
CA HIS A 68 14.58 -21.15 -5.73
C HIS A 68 15.00 -20.04 -6.71
N GLU A 69 14.43 -18.85 -6.62
CA GLU A 69 14.81 -17.72 -7.48
C GLU A 69 16.25 -17.26 -7.23
N LEU A 70 16.69 -17.15 -5.97
CA LEU A 70 18.06 -16.75 -5.65
C LEU A 70 19.11 -17.70 -6.23
N ILE A 71 18.81 -19.00 -6.27
CA ILE A 71 19.70 -20.02 -6.84
C ILE A 71 19.64 -19.99 -8.38
N THR A 72 18.45 -19.93 -8.94
CA THR A 72 18.27 -20.13 -10.39
C THR A 72 18.41 -18.85 -11.21
N GLN A 73 18.27 -17.68 -10.57
CA GLN A 73 18.27 -16.34 -11.20
C GLN A 73 17.39 -16.27 -12.45
N LYS A 74 16.27 -17.00 -12.44
CA LYS A 74 15.40 -17.15 -13.60
C LYS A 74 14.79 -15.80 -13.97
N LEU A 75 14.41 -15.00 -12.98
CA LEU A 75 13.81 -13.68 -13.19
C LEU A 75 14.79 -12.70 -13.88
N ASN A 76 16.09 -12.81 -13.59
CA ASN A 76 17.13 -12.02 -14.26
C ASN A 76 17.41 -12.49 -15.70
N SER A 77 17.12 -13.76 -15.97
CA SER A 77 17.36 -14.41 -17.27
C SER A 77 16.16 -14.32 -18.21
N MET A 78 15.00 -13.87 -17.73
CA MET A 78 13.82 -13.67 -18.55
C MET A 78 14.02 -12.42 -19.43
N PRO A 79 13.79 -12.51 -20.76
CA PRO A 79 13.79 -11.33 -21.60
C PRO A 79 12.69 -10.41 -21.07
N VAL A 80 13.05 -9.15 -20.77
CA VAL A 80 12.08 -8.11 -20.43
C VAL A 80 11.14 -7.98 -21.62
N THR A 81 9.96 -8.60 -21.54
CA THR A 81 8.86 -8.23 -22.41
C THR A 81 8.51 -6.80 -22.03
N GLN A 82 8.97 -5.86 -22.84
CA GLN A 82 8.45 -4.51 -22.83
C GLN A 82 6.98 -4.61 -23.21
N GLU A 83 6.09 -4.78 -22.24
CA GLU A 83 4.73 -4.32 -22.43
C GLU A 83 4.82 -2.82 -22.69
N PRO A 84 4.13 -2.28 -23.72
CA PRO A 84 4.14 -0.86 -24.00
C PRO A 84 3.53 -0.12 -22.80
N THR A 85 4.37 0.31 -21.86
CA THR A 85 4.03 1.26 -20.81
C THR A 85 3.65 2.58 -21.49
N SER A 86 2.35 2.75 -21.72
CA SER A 86 1.70 4.00 -22.11
C SER A 86 1.72 5.02 -20.94
N THR A 87 2.90 5.25 -20.35
CA THR A 87 3.06 6.08 -19.14
C THR A 87 3.67 7.45 -19.44
N THR A 88 4.20 7.69 -20.65
CA THR A 88 4.77 8.99 -21.00
C THR A 88 3.69 10.04 -21.34
N GLU A 89 2.48 9.63 -21.72
CA GLU A 89 1.42 10.59 -22.10
C GLU A 89 0.63 11.12 -20.89
N THR A 90 0.45 10.32 -19.83
CA THR A 90 -0.34 10.73 -18.66
C THR A 90 0.39 11.74 -17.76
N VAL A 91 1.73 11.64 -17.65
CA VAL A 91 2.53 12.59 -16.85
C VAL A 91 2.51 13.99 -17.47
N ASN A 92 2.57 14.08 -18.81
CA ASN A 92 2.52 15.36 -19.50
C ASN A 92 1.12 16.01 -19.41
N GLN A 93 0.04 15.22 -19.42
CA GLN A 93 -1.32 15.74 -19.21
C GLN A 93 -1.57 16.22 -17.77
N MET A 94 -1.02 15.54 -16.74
CA MET A 94 -1.14 16.00 -15.35
C MET A 94 -0.32 17.26 -15.07
N THR A 95 0.87 17.39 -15.68
CA THR A 95 1.75 18.56 -15.48
C THR A 95 1.18 19.83 -16.13
N SER A 96 0.45 19.67 -17.24
CA SER A 96 -0.24 20.77 -17.94
C SER A 96 -1.44 21.30 -17.14
N ARG A 97 -2.12 20.45 -16.37
CA ARG A 97 -3.27 20.82 -15.53
C ARG A 97 -2.87 21.59 -14.27
N LEU A 98 -1.68 21.34 -13.72
CA LEU A 98 -1.18 22.06 -12.55
C LEU A 98 -0.77 23.50 -12.90
N HIS A 99 -0.07 23.72 -14.01
CA HIS A 99 0.32 25.08 -14.42
C HIS A 99 -0.88 26.00 -14.71
N GLY A 100 -1.97 25.47 -15.28
CA GLY A 100 -3.20 26.25 -15.50
C GLY A 100 -3.95 26.64 -14.22
N ALA A 101 -3.92 25.78 -13.19
CA ALA A 101 -4.62 26.02 -11.92
C ALA A 101 -3.89 27.02 -11.00
N PHE A 102 -2.56 27.14 -11.11
CA PHE A 102 -1.79 28.14 -10.38
C PHE A 102 -1.88 29.54 -11.01
N ALA A 103 -2.09 29.66 -12.31
CA ALA A 103 -2.23 30.95 -13.00
C ALA A 103 -3.57 31.67 -12.72
N GLN A 104 -4.63 30.94 -12.35
CA GLN A 104 -5.94 31.55 -12.07
C GLN A 104 -6.09 32.09 -10.63
N ASN A 105 -5.19 31.74 -9.71
CA ASN A 105 -5.27 32.17 -8.31
C ASN A 105 -4.36 33.37 -7.96
N GLN A 106 -3.72 34.00 -8.94
CA GLN A 106 -2.94 35.24 -8.73
C GLN A 106 -3.64 36.52 -9.20
N ASN A 107 -4.91 36.45 -9.64
CA ASN A 107 -5.62 37.61 -10.19
C ASN A 107 -6.91 37.98 -9.43
N MET A 108 -6.98 37.66 -8.14
CA MET A 108 -8.07 38.14 -7.26
C MET A 108 -7.47 38.70 -5.98
N GLY A 109 -6.77 39.81 -6.16
CA GLY A 109 -6.06 40.52 -5.10
C GLY A 109 -5.76 41.96 -5.52
N GLU A 110 -6.76 42.66 -6.08
CA GLU A 110 -6.93 44.13 -6.01
C GLU A 110 -8.43 44.45 -5.94
#